data_AF-A0A5P9H5C8-F1
#
_entry.id   AF-A0A5P9H5C8-F1
#
_cell.length_a   1.000
_cell.length_b   1.000
_cell.length_c   1.000
_cell.angle_alpha   90.00
_cell.angle_beta   90.00
_cell.angle_gamma   90.00
#
_symmetry.space_group_name_H-M   'P 1'
#
loop_
_entity.id
_entity.type
_entity.pdbx_description
1 polymer ?
#
loop_
_entity_poly.entity_id
_entity_poly.type
_entity_poly.pdbx_seq_one_letter_code
_entity_poly.pdbx_strand_id
1 'polypeptide(L)' 'MKKLLGAALAAMIATGAAAQEDYPNRAITILVAFAPGGVVDLASRTIGEGLSRRLGQEVIVHFRRMSGKLPET' A
#
# COMPACT_ATOMS: atom_id res chain seq x y z
N MET A 1 -8.52 -46.87 -11.69
CA MET A 1 -8.67 -46.27 -10.34
C MET A 1 -7.57 -45.27 -9.98
N LYS A 2 -6.29 -45.52 -10.28
CA LYS A 2 -5.18 -44.58 -9.97
C LYS A 2 -5.32 -43.16 -10.58
N LYS A 3 -5.95 -43.05 -11.76
CA LYS A 3 -6.17 -41.76 -12.45
C LYS A 3 -7.20 -40.85 -11.75
N LEU A 4 -8.17 -41.43 -11.04
CA LEU A 4 -9.17 -40.68 -10.26
C LEU A 4 -8.54 -40.10 -8.98
N LEU A 5 -7.60 -40.82 -8.38
CA LEU A 5 -6.89 -40.36 -7.19
C LEU A 5 -6.00 -39.13 -7.47
N GLY A 6 -5.35 -39.09 -8.64
CA GLY A 6 -4.54 -37.94 -9.06
C GLY A 6 -5.37 -36.68 -9.36
N ALA A 7 -6.58 -36.84 -9.92
CA ALA A 7 -7.47 -35.71 -10.19
C ALA A 7 -8.05 -35.09 -8.90
N ALA A 8 -8.34 -35.92 -7.90
CA ALA A 8 -8.79 -35.44 -6.58
C ALA A 8 -7.71 -34.63 -5.86
N LEU A 9 -6.44 -35.05 -5.98
CA LEU A 9 -5.31 -34.34 -5.37
C LEU A 9 -5.04 -32.99 -6.06
N ALA A 10 -5.15 -32.92 -7.39
CA ALA A 10 -5.00 -31.66 -8.13
C ALA A 10 -6.12 -30.63 -7.82
N ALA A 11 -7.34 -31.10 -7.53
CA ALA A 11 -8.44 -30.23 -7.14
C ALA A 11 -8.26 -29.61 -5.74
N MET A 12 -7.52 -30.24 -4.83
CA MET A 12 -7.24 -29.67 -3.50
C MET A 12 -6.17 -28.57 -3.50
N ILE A 13 -5.34 -28.49 -4.54
CA ILE A 13 -4.27 -27.47 -4.68
C ILE A 13 -4.82 -26.21 -5.39
N ALA A 14 -6.03 -26.27 -5.95
CA ALA A 14 -6.70 -25.16 -6.64
C ALA A 14 -7.38 -24.17 -5.67
N THR A 15 -6.99 -24.12 -4.39
CA THR A 15 -7.34 -23.01 -3.53
C THR A 15 -6.61 -21.77 -4.06
N GLY A 16 -7.39 -20.78 -4.52
CA GLY A 16 -6.89 -19.62 -5.24
C GLY A 16 -5.66 -19.01 -4.57
N ALA A 17 -4.62 -18.76 -5.36
CA ALA A 17 -3.45 -18.06 -4.90
C ALA A 17 -3.88 -16.70 -4.32
N ALA A 18 -3.81 -16.54 -3.00
CA ALA A 18 -3.94 -15.25 -2.33
C ALA A 18 -2.66 -14.45 -2.59
N ALA A 19 -2.51 -13.99 -3.83
CA ALA A 19 -1.24 -13.47 -4.33
C ALA A 19 -0.93 -12.04 -3.82
N GLN A 20 -1.89 -11.34 -3.22
CA GLN A 20 -1.62 -10.12 -2.44
C GLN A 20 -2.85 -9.76 -1.60
N GLU A 21 -2.64 -9.24 -0.39
CA GLU A 21 -3.71 -8.57 0.37
C GLU A 21 -4.19 -7.32 -0.39
N ASP A 22 -5.45 -6.95 -0.21
CA ASP A 22 -6.02 -5.74 -0.80
C ASP A 22 -5.24 -4.51 -0.34
N TYR A 23 -4.84 -3.67 -1.30
CA TYR A 23 -4.17 -2.42 -0.97
C TYR A 23 -5.17 -1.43 -0.36
N PRO A 24 -4.82 -0.68 0.70
CA PRO A 24 -3.52 -0.66 1.37
C PRO A 24 -3.49 -1.59 2.59
N ASN A 25 -2.40 -2.32 2.72
CA ASN A 25 -2.12 -3.24 3.83
C ASN A 25 -1.15 -2.66 4.88
N ARG A 26 -0.74 -1.40 4.70
CA ARG A 26 0.08 -0.64 5.66
C ARG A 26 -0.15 0.86 5.47
N ALA A 27 0.32 1.64 6.45
CA ALA A 27 0.29 3.10 6.38
C ALA A 27 0.95 3.63 5.09
N ILE A 28 0.34 4.65 4.51
CA ILE A 28 0.79 5.29 3.27
C ILE A 28 1.60 6.53 3.64
N THR A 29 2.78 6.70 3.04
CA THR A 29 3.61 7.89 3.24
C THR A 29 3.56 8.80 2.02
N ILE A 30 3.05 10.02 2.19
CA ILE A 30 3.14 11.08 1.20
C ILE A 30 4.48 11.80 1.39
N LEU A 31 5.35 11.68 0.39
CA LEU A 31 6.63 12.39 0.38
C LEU A 31 6.44 13.79 -0.22
N VAL A 32 6.67 14.81 0.60
CA VAL A 32 6.59 16.22 0.17
C VAL A 32 8.00 16.77 0.01
N ALA A 33 8.33 17.16 -1.21
CA ALA A 33 9.63 17.67 -1.60
C ALA A 33 9.80 19.19 -1.38
N PHE A 34 9.12 19.73 -0.38
CA PHE A 34 9.10 21.15 -0.06
C PHE A 34 9.32 21.35 1.43
N ALA A 35 9.62 22.59 1.83
CA ALA A 35 9.66 22.93 3.26
C ALA A 35 8.23 22.87 3.86
N PRO A 36 8.10 22.44 5.12
CA PRO A 36 6.83 22.52 5.84
C PRO A 36 6.40 23.98 6.04
N GLY A 37 5.10 24.21 6.26
CA GLY A 37 4.49 25.53 6.48
C GLY A 37 4.08 26.30 5.22
N GLY A 38 4.35 25.77 4.03
CA GLY A 38 3.90 26.37 2.76
C GLY A 38 2.54 25.85 2.28
N VAL A 39 2.07 26.38 1.14
CA VAL A 39 0.81 25.92 0.50
C VAL A 39 0.82 24.42 0.19
N VAL A 40 1.99 23.87 -0.14
CA VAL A 40 2.15 22.44 -0.41
C VAL A 40 1.98 21.60 0.86
N ASP A 41 2.45 22.07 2.02
CA ASP A 41 2.22 21.39 3.30
C ASP A 41 0.72 21.30 3.59
N LEU A 42 0.02 22.44 3.51
CA LEU A 42 -1.43 22.49 3.71
C LEU A 42 -2.17 21.52 2.76
N ALA A 43 -1.86 21.60 1.46
CA ALA A 43 -2.48 20.72 0.47
C ALA A 43 -2.20 19.23 0.75
N SER A 44 -0.95 18.88 1.10
CA SER A 44 -0.57 17.50 1.39
C SER A 44 -1.30 16.92 2.61
N ARG A 45 -1.55 17.74 3.64
CA ARG A 45 -2.33 17.32 4.82
C ARG A 45 -3.79 17.10 4.48
N THR A 46 -4.41 18.03 3.74
CA THR A 46 -5.80 17.89 3.30
C THR A 46 -6.01 16.64 2.45
N ILE A 47 -5.08 16.37 1.53
CA ILE A 47 -5.10 15.15 0.71
C ILE A 47 -4.91 13.92 1.58
N GLY A 48 -3.94 13.92 2.50
CA GLY A 48 -3.66 12.80 3.40
C GLY A 48 -4.86 12.42 4.27
N GLU A 49 -5.55 13.41 4.84
CA GLU A 49 -6.77 13.18 5.64
C GLU A 49 -7.92 12.63 4.78
N GLY A 50 -8.08 13.13 3.56
CA GLY A 50 -9.07 12.61 2.61
C GLY A 50 -8.81 11.16 2.22
N LEU A 51 -7.55 10.82 1.95
CA LEU A 51 -7.13 9.46 1.61
C LEU A 51 -7.28 8.51 2.79
N SER A 52 -6.90 8.93 3.99
CA SER A 52 -7.04 8.14 5.20
C SER A 52 -8.50 7.73 5.44
N ARG A 53 -9.44 8.68 5.31
CA ARG A 53 -10.88 8.39 5.43
C ARG A 53 -11.42 7.44 4.36
N ARG A 54 -10.90 7.51 3.13
CA ARG A 54 -11.39 6.68 2.01
C ARG A 54 -10.79 5.27 2.02
N LEU A 55 -9.55 5.14 2.47
CA LEU A 55 -8.79 3.90 2.43
C LEU A 55 -8.81 3.14 3.76
N GLY A 56 -9.25 3.78 4.85
CA GLY A 56 -9.27 3.16 6.19
C GLY A 56 -7.88 2.88 6.74
N GLN A 57 -6.84 3.47 6.16
CA GLN A 57 -5.44 3.29 6.52
C GLN A 57 -4.82 4.64 6.85
N GLU A 58 -3.84 4.64 7.77
CA GLU A 58 -3.14 5.85 8.14
C GLU A 58 -2.36 6.43 6.95
N VAL A 59 -2.40 7.75 6.80
CA VAL A 59 -1.62 8.47 5.79
C VAL A 59 -0.71 9.48 6.47
N ILE A 60 0.59 9.27 6.34
CA ILE A 60 1.65 10.05 6.99
C ILE A 60 2.26 11.01 5.98
N VAL A 61 2.30 12.31 6.30
CA VAL A 61 3.00 13.30 5.48
C VAL A 61 4.43 13.43 5.95
N HIS A 62 5.40 13.12 5.08
CA HIS A 62 6.82 13.20 5.37
C HIS A 62 7.51 14.21 4.46
N PHE A 63 8.11 15.24 5.05
CA PHE A 63 8.84 16.28 4.33
C PHE A 63 10.29 15.86 4.16
N ARG A 64 10.75 15.72 2.92
CA ARG A 64 12.15 15.42 2.62
C ARG A 64 12.73 16.49 1.72
N ARG A 65 13.92 16.99 2.06
CA ARG A 65 14.72 17.78 1.11
C ARG A 65 15.08 16.91 -0.09
N MET A 66 14.97 17.45 -1.30
CA MET A 66 15.16 16.75 -2.59
C MET A 66 16.62 16.29 -2.88
N SER A 67 17.42 16.01 -1.85
CA SER A 67 18.87 15.72 -1.98
C SER A 67 19.29 14.32 -1.53
N GLY A 68 18.40 13.33 -1.38
CA GLY A 68 18.87 11.99 -1.02
C GLY A 68 17.78 10.93 -0.92
N LYS A 69 17.87 9.98 -1.87
CA LYS A 69 17.32 8.61 -1.96
C LYS A 69 15.91 8.35 -1.41
N LEU A 70 15.08 7.66 -2.20
CA LEU A 70 13.80 7.11 -1.73
C LEU A 70 14.04 6.26 -0.46
N PRO A 71 13.08 6.23 0.48
CA PRO A 71 13.18 5.31 1.61
C PRO A 71 13.23 3.90 1.03
N GLU A 72 14.31 3.18 1.32
CA GLU A 72 14.40 1.76 1.03
C GLU A 72 13.26 1.07 1.81
N THR A 73 12.35 0.49 1.03
CA THR A 73 11.08 -0.12 1.46
C THR A 73 11.28 -1.33 2.34
#